data_AF-W1XD93-F1
#
_entry.id   AF-W1XD93-F1
#
_cell.length_a   1.000
_cell.length_b   1.000
_cell.length_c   1.000
_cell.angle_alpha   90.00
_cell.angle_beta   90.00
_cell.angle_gamma   90.00
#
_symmetry.space_group_name_H-M   'P 1'
#
loop_
_entity.id
_entity.type
_entity.pdbx_description
1 polymer ?
#
loop_
_entity_poly.entity_id
_entity_poly.type
_entity_poly.pdbx_seq_one_letter_code
_entity_poly.pdbx_strand_id
1 'polypeptide(L)'
;VRRFGGMKIERTWFAADKTGFHMLHTLFQTSLQFPQIQRFDEHFVLDILVDDGHVRGLVAMNMMEGTLVQIRANAVVMATGGAGRVYRYNTNGGIVTGDGMGMALSHGVPLRDMEFVQYHPTGLPGSGILMTEGCRGEGGILVNKNGYRYLQDYGMGPETPLGEP
;
A
#
# COMPACT_ATOMS: atom_id res chain seq x y z
N VAL A 1 -1.36 2.20 -22.27
CA VAL A 1 -2.04 1.37 -21.24
C VAL A 1 -1.58 -0.08 -21.39
N ARG A 2 -1.88 -0.95 -20.42
CA ARG A 2 -1.57 -2.39 -20.49
C ARG A 2 -2.70 -3.21 -19.85
N ARG A 3 -2.70 -4.53 -20.11
CA ARG A 3 -3.48 -5.49 -19.32
C ARG A 3 -2.86 -5.67 -17.94
N PHE A 4 -3.68 -5.63 -16.90
CA PHE A 4 -3.28 -5.86 -15.51
C PHE A 4 -4.54 -6.15 -14.68
N GLY A 5 -4.49 -7.10 -13.75
CA GLY A 5 -5.66 -7.43 -12.92
C GLY A 5 -6.81 -8.11 -13.69
N GLY A 6 -6.51 -8.82 -14.79
CA GLY A 6 -7.48 -9.66 -15.50
C GLY A 6 -8.57 -8.91 -16.29
N MET A 7 -8.39 -7.62 -16.59
CA MET A 7 -9.38 -6.83 -17.33
C MET A 7 -9.45 -7.22 -18.82
N LYS A 8 -10.68 -7.38 -19.35
CA LYS A 8 -10.93 -7.70 -20.77
C LYS A 8 -10.36 -6.66 -21.75
N ILE A 9 -10.51 -5.38 -21.42
CA ILE A 9 -9.98 -4.25 -22.22
C ILE A 9 -8.87 -3.60 -21.41
N GLU A 10 -7.72 -3.39 -22.05
CA GLU A 10 -6.58 -2.75 -21.41
C GLU A 10 -6.91 -1.30 -21.05
N ARG A 11 -6.66 -0.97 -19.79
CA ARG A 11 -6.91 0.37 -19.25
C ARG A 11 -6.03 0.72 -18.07
N THR A 12 -5.07 -0.13 -17.72
CA THR A 12 -4.12 0.16 -16.65
C THR A 12 -3.02 1.04 -17.20
N TRP A 13 -2.89 2.24 -16.66
CA TRP A 13 -1.86 3.20 -17.03
C TRP A 13 -0.56 2.87 -16.30
N PHE A 14 0.56 3.12 -16.94
CA PHE A 14 1.87 2.87 -16.35
C PHE A 14 2.89 3.87 -16.86
N ALA A 15 3.89 4.16 -16.03
CA ALA A 15 5.11 4.86 -16.38
C ALA A 15 6.28 3.88 -16.20
N ALA A 16 6.59 3.16 -17.29
CA ALA A 16 7.56 2.06 -17.30
C ALA A 16 7.36 1.10 -16.10
N ASP A 17 8.44 0.79 -15.39
CA ASP A 17 8.48 -0.09 -14.22
C ASP A 17 8.27 0.66 -12.88
N LYS A 18 8.12 1.99 -12.91
CA LYS A 18 8.17 2.87 -11.72
C LYS A 18 6.95 3.78 -11.59
N THR A 19 5.77 3.29 -11.93
CA THR A 19 4.53 4.08 -11.95
C THR A 19 4.24 4.78 -10.61
N GLY A 20 4.24 4.02 -9.50
CA GLY A 20 4.00 4.59 -8.16
C GLY A 20 5.08 5.59 -7.72
N PHE A 21 6.35 5.31 -8.06
CA PHE A 21 7.46 6.22 -7.80
C PHE A 21 7.28 7.56 -8.54
N HIS A 22 6.99 7.52 -9.84
CA HIS A 22 6.79 8.74 -10.62
C HIS A 22 5.57 9.52 -10.13
N MET A 23 4.44 8.86 -9.86
CA MET A 23 3.27 9.53 -9.30
C MET A 23 3.57 10.21 -7.96
N LEU A 24 4.17 9.49 -7.01
CA LEU A 24 4.49 10.02 -5.69
C LEU A 24 5.42 11.24 -5.81
N HIS A 25 6.53 11.12 -6.55
CA HIS A 25 7.48 12.21 -6.69
C HIS A 25 6.89 13.41 -7.42
N THR A 26 6.07 13.20 -8.46
CA THR A 26 5.38 14.29 -9.14
C THR A 26 4.47 15.05 -8.18
N LEU A 27 3.59 14.38 -7.43
CA LEU A 27 2.71 15.06 -6.48
C LEU A 27 3.49 15.72 -5.34
N PHE A 28 4.53 15.07 -4.82
CA PHE A 28 5.40 15.63 -3.79
C PHE A 28 6.05 16.93 -4.28
N GLN A 29 6.68 16.92 -5.46
CA GLN A 29 7.32 18.10 -6.03
C GLN A 29 6.31 19.21 -6.33
N THR A 30 5.10 18.86 -6.78
CA THR A 30 4.00 19.83 -6.93
C THR A 30 3.61 20.46 -5.59
N SER A 31 3.57 19.69 -4.49
CA SER A 31 3.24 20.24 -3.16
C SER A 31 4.20 21.37 -2.72
N LEU A 32 5.48 21.27 -3.11
CA LEU A 32 6.50 22.26 -2.79
C LEU A 32 6.26 23.61 -3.50
N GLN A 33 5.43 23.65 -4.54
CA GLN A 33 5.10 24.88 -5.26
C GLN A 33 4.12 25.77 -4.49
N PHE A 34 3.43 25.23 -3.47
CA PHE A 34 2.39 25.93 -2.72
C PHE A 34 2.88 26.25 -1.30
N PRO A 35 3.33 27.49 -1.02
CA PRO A 35 3.88 27.85 0.29
C PRO A 35 2.87 27.78 1.45
N GLN A 36 1.58 27.65 1.15
CA GLN A 36 0.53 27.42 2.15
C GLN A 36 0.61 26.04 2.79
N ILE A 37 1.32 25.08 2.17
CA ILE A 37 1.49 23.73 2.68
C ILE A 37 2.71 23.69 3.61
N GLN A 38 2.45 23.67 4.91
CA GLN A 38 3.48 23.42 5.91
C GLN A 38 3.70 21.91 6.08
N ARG A 39 4.96 21.46 6.00
CA ARG A 39 5.32 20.05 6.11
C ARG A 39 5.97 19.76 7.47
N PHE A 40 5.58 18.64 8.05
CA PHE A 40 6.12 18.12 9.31
C PHE A 40 6.63 16.70 9.06
N ASP A 41 7.82 16.59 8.48
CA ASP A 41 8.47 15.31 8.24
C ASP A 41 8.98 14.73 9.57
N GLU A 42 9.10 13.41 9.67
CA GLU A 42 9.56 12.71 10.89
C GLU A 42 8.77 13.09 12.16
N HIS A 43 7.45 13.18 12.04
CA HIS A 43 6.52 13.35 13.16
C HIS A 43 5.65 12.10 13.34
N PHE A 44 5.75 11.47 14.51
CA PHE A 44 4.97 10.28 14.85
C PHE A 44 3.73 10.67 15.65
N VAL A 45 2.53 10.40 15.14
CA VAL A 45 1.27 10.73 15.83
C VAL A 45 1.01 9.69 16.92
N LEU A 46 0.73 10.16 18.14
CA LEU A 46 0.46 9.32 19.30
C LEU A 46 -1.04 9.18 19.58
N ASP A 47 -1.80 10.25 19.36
CA ASP A 47 -3.25 10.23 19.50
C ASP A 47 -3.91 11.40 18.73
N ILE A 48 -5.19 11.25 18.42
CA ILE A 48 -6.04 12.35 17.93
C ILE A 48 -6.83 12.96 19.09
N LEU A 49 -7.14 14.24 18.98
CA LEU A 49 -7.88 14.97 20.01
C LEU A 49 -9.34 15.07 19.58
N VAL A 50 -10.25 14.52 20.37
CA VAL A 50 -11.70 14.56 20.11
C VAL A 50 -12.43 15.21 21.28
N ASP A 51 -13.36 16.10 20.96
CA ASP A 51 -14.20 16.83 21.90
C ASP A 51 -15.61 16.96 21.33
N ASP A 52 -16.64 16.55 22.09
CA ASP A 52 -18.04 16.50 21.66
C ASP A 52 -18.24 15.91 20.25
N GLY A 53 -17.60 14.76 19.99
CA GLY A 53 -17.66 14.05 18.71
C GLY A 53 -16.94 14.74 17.54
N HIS A 54 -16.24 15.85 17.79
CA HIS A 54 -15.48 16.58 16.78
C HIS A 54 -13.98 16.46 17.03
N VAL A 55 -13.22 16.22 15.96
CA VAL A 55 -11.76 16.30 16.03
C VAL A 55 -11.31 17.75 16.25
N ARG A 56 -10.38 17.96 17.19
CA ARG A 56 -9.78 19.26 17.53
C ARG A 56 -8.30 19.34 17.18
N GLY A 57 -7.72 18.24 16.72
CA GLY A 57 -6.31 18.18 16.33
C GLY A 57 -5.68 16.83 16.66
N LEU A 58 -4.37 16.85 16.89
CA LEU A 58 -3.59 15.68 17.22
C LEU A 58 -2.43 16.02 18.15
N VAL A 59 -1.92 14.99 18.83
CA VAL A 59 -0.65 15.02 19.55
C VAL A 59 0.35 14.16 18.76
N ALA A 60 1.47 14.76 18.40
CA ALA A 60 2.57 14.09 17.73
C ALA A 60 3.86 14.24 18.53
N MET A 61 4.83 13.40 18.21
CA MET A 61 6.19 13.46 18.70
C MET A 61 7.11 13.77 17.52
N ASN A 62 7.92 14.81 17.62
CA ASN A 62 9.04 15.00 16.72
C ASN A 62 10.03 13.85 16.95
N MET A 63 10.25 13.00 15.95
CA MET A 63 11.01 11.77 16.12
C MET A 63 12.50 12.02 16.36
N MET A 64 13.04 13.11 15.83
CA MET A 64 14.45 13.46 15.99
C MET A 64 14.72 14.07 17.38
N GLU A 65 13.83 14.95 17.83
CA GLU A 65 14.00 15.68 19.10
C GLU A 65 13.40 14.94 20.30
N GLY A 66 12.45 14.03 20.08
CA GLY A 66 11.64 13.39 21.13
C GLY A 66 10.63 14.31 21.79
N THR A 67 10.45 15.54 21.28
CA THR A 67 9.55 16.55 21.85
C THR A 67 8.10 16.27 21.44
N LEU A 68 7.17 16.50 22.36
CA LEU A 68 5.73 16.41 22.08
C LEU A 68 5.22 17.73 21.52
N VAL A 69 4.46 17.65 20.44
CA VAL A 69 3.81 18.79 19.79
C VAL A 69 2.31 18.55 19.70
N GLN A 70 1.54 19.61 19.95
CA GLN A 70 0.10 19.62 19.74
C GLN A 70 -0.20 20.46 18.51
N ILE A 71 -0.92 19.88 17.54
CA ILE A 71 -1.38 20.60 16.35
C ILE A 71 -2.90 20.68 16.42
N ARG A 72 -3.44 21.89 16.56
CA ARG A 72 -4.89 22.12 16.58
C ARG A 72 -5.42 22.30 15.17
N ALA A 73 -6.48 21.58 14.84
CA ALA A 73 -7.17 21.69 13.57
C ALA A 73 -8.65 21.29 13.73
N ASN A 74 -9.55 22.03 13.09
CA ASN A 74 -10.98 21.69 13.05
C ASN A 74 -11.32 20.59 12.03
N ALA A 75 -10.33 20.17 11.23
CA ALA A 75 -10.44 19.11 10.24
C ALA A 75 -9.14 18.32 10.19
N VAL A 76 -9.24 17.00 10.27
CA VAL A 76 -8.10 16.07 10.21
C VAL A 76 -8.43 14.97 9.21
N VAL A 77 -7.52 14.71 8.27
CA VAL A 77 -7.62 13.64 7.28
C VAL A 77 -6.53 12.61 7.56
N MET A 78 -6.89 11.33 7.63
CA MET A 78 -5.97 10.22 7.92
C MET A 78 -5.60 9.48 6.63
N ALA A 79 -4.30 9.46 6.30
CA ALA A 79 -3.75 8.76 5.13
C ALA A 79 -2.48 7.96 5.52
N THR A 80 -2.62 7.04 6.46
CA THR A 80 -1.50 6.42 7.21
C THR A 80 -1.00 5.08 6.65
N GLY A 81 -1.44 4.69 5.45
CA GLY A 81 -1.21 3.35 4.91
C GLY A 81 -2.15 2.28 5.48
N GLY A 82 -1.88 1.01 5.16
CA GLY A 82 -2.62 -0.16 5.67
C GLY A 82 -1.98 -0.80 6.90
N ALA A 83 -2.44 -2.02 7.25
CA ALA A 83 -1.95 -2.82 8.38
C ALA A 83 -1.20 -4.09 7.94
N GLY A 84 -0.54 -4.09 6.79
CA GLY A 84 0.08 -5.30 6.21
C GLY A 84 1.18 -5.91 7.08
N ARG A 85 1.85 -5.11 7.92
CA ARG A 85 2.92 -5.57 8.82
C ARG A 85 2.47 -6.43 9.99
N VAL A 86 1.15 -6.60 10.22
CA VAL A 86 0.65 -7.59 11.20
C VAL A 86 0.95 -9.03 10.78
N TYR A 87 1.17 -9.27 9.48
CA TYR A 87 1.54 -10.58 8.93
C TYR A 87 3.05 -10.74 8.86
N ARG A 88 3.57 -11.93 9.20
CA ARG A 88 5.02 -12.22 9.17
C ARG A 88 5.64 -12.11 7.78
N TYR A 89 4.95 -12.60 6.75
CA TYR A 89 5.38 -12.56 5.36
C TYR A 89 4.48 -11.60 4.58
N ASN A 90 5.04 -10.48 4.13
CA ASN A 90 4.30 -9.43 3.43
C ASN A 90 5.26 -8.63 2.52
N THR A 91 4.69 -7.80 1.65
CA THR A 91 5.44 -6.94 0.72
C THR A 91 5.71 -5.54 1.27
N ASN A 92 5.28 -5.26 2.51
CA ASN A 92 5.15 -3.91 3.05
C ASN A 92 6.45 -3.46 3.74
N GLY A 93 6.75 -2.17 3.64
CA GLY A 93 7.79 -1.53 4.44
C GLY A 93 7.39 -1.42 5.92
N GLY A 94 8.38 -1.17 6.78
CA GLY A 94 8.18 -1.07 8.24
C GLY A 94 7.27 0.06 8.71
N ILE A 95 6.85 0.95 7.81
CA ILE A 95 5.99 2.11 8.08
C ILE A 95 4.48 1.82 7.86
N VAL A 96 4.11 0.62 7.42
CA VAL A 96 2.72 0.25 7.06
C VAL A 96 2.13 -0.75 8.06
N THR A 97 2.03 -0.31 9.31
CA THR A 97 1.71 -1.11 10.51
C THR A 97 0.26 -1.05 10.96
N GLY A 98 -0.50 -0.05 10.52
CA GLY A 98 -1.89 0.14 10.93
C GLY A 98 -2.06 0.99 12.20
N ASP A 99 -1.01 1.64 12.70
CA ASP A 99 -1.09 2.46 13.91
C ASP A 99 -2.12 3.59 13.77
N GLY A 100 -2.16 4.25 12.59
CA GLY A 100 -3.12 5.30 12.29
C GLY A 100 -4.59 4.87 12.31
N MET A 101 -4.89 3.71 11.73
CA MET A 101 -6.27 3.17 11.78
C MET A 101 -6.61 2.68 13.20
N GLY A 102 -5.64 2.16 13.95
CA GLY A 102 -5.82 1.77 15.34
C GLY A 102 -6.17 2.95 16.23
N MET A 103 -5.56 4.12 16.00
CA MET A 103 -5.94 5.37 16.66
C MET A 103 -7.38 5.75 16.33
N ALA A 104 -7.75 5.79 15.04
CA ALA A 104 -9.12 6.14 14.64
C ALA A 104 -10.17 5.19 15.25
N LEU A 105 -9.88 3.88 15.28
CA LEU A 105 -10.74 2.88 15.90
C LEU A 105 -10.90 3.11 17.40
N SER A 106 -9.82 3.49 18.09
CA SER A 106 -9.84 3.81 19.53
C SER A 106 -10.75 5.00 19.87
N HIS A 107 -10.97 5.90 18.90
CA HIS A 107 -11.92 7.02 19.00
C HIS A 107 -13.31 6.71 18.44
N GLY A 108 -13.63 5.43 18.23
CA GLY A 108 -14.96 4.97 17.85
C GLY A 108 -15.29 5.10 16.36
N VAL A 109 -14.31 5.41 15.50
CA VAL A 109 -14.51 5.40 14.04
C VAL A 109 -14.60 3.94 13.57
N PRO A 110 -15.73 3.50 12.98
CA PRO A 110 -15.85 2.13 12.50
C PRO A 110 -14.89 1.86 11.34
N LEU A 111 -14.08 0.81 11.47
CA LEU A 111 -13.31 0.26 10.37
C LEU A 111 -14.14 -0.83 9.68
N ARG A 112 -14.49 -0.62 8.41
CA ARG A 112 -15.32 -1.53 7.63
C ARG A 112 -14.47 -2.46 6.77
N ASP A 113 -14.91 -3.71 6.61
CA ASP A 113 -14.36 -4.70 5.68
C ASP A 113 -12.88 -5.09 5.97
N MET A 114 -12.47 -5.05 7.24
CA MET A 114 -11.08 -5.34 7.67
C MET A 114 -10.65 -6.80 7.42
N GLU A 115 -11.61 -7.70 7.27
CA GLU A 115 -11.40 -9.12 6.96
C GLU A 115 -10.99 -9.38 5.50
N PHE A 116 -11.26 -8.45 4.59
CA PHE A 116 -10.94 -8.61 3.17
C PHE A 116 -9.47 -8.25 2.88
N VAL A 117 -8.58 -9.20 3.19
CA VAL A 117 -7.13 -9.08 2.97
C VAL A 117 -6.70 -9.75 1.68
N GLN A 118 -5.97 -9.04 0.82
CA GLN A 118 -5.46 -9.56 -0.45
C GLN A 118 -4.03 -10.11 -0.31
N TYR A 119 -3.77 -11.24 -0.95
CA TYR A 119 -2.42 -11.81 -1.13
C TYR A 119 -1.94 -11.65 -2.56
N HIS A 120 -0.63 -11.47 -2.72
CA HIS A 120 0.03 -11.50 -4.03
C HIS A 120 0.62 -12.88 -4.29
N PRO A 121 0.38 -13.52 -5.45
CA PRO A 121 0.76 -14.92 -5.67
C PRO A 121 2.27 -15.13 -5.82
N THR A 122 3.03 -14.11 -6.21
CA THR A 122 4.46 -14.22 -6.53
C THR A 122 5.30 -13.21 -5.73
N GLY A 123 5.66 -13.57 -4.50
CA GLY A 123 6.60 -12.84 -3.66
C GLY A 123 7.93 -13.59 -3.51
N LEU A 124 9.04 -12.87 -3.40
CA LEU A 124 10.34 -13.49 -3.16
C LEU A 124 10.36 -14.19 -1.78
N PRO A 125 10.97 -15.38 -1.68
CA PRO A 125 10.92 -16.20 -0.48
C PRO A 125 11.65 -15.50 0.69
N GLY A 126 11.00 -15.50 1.86
CA GLY A 126 11.52 -14.85 3.06
C GLY A 126 11.34 -13.33 3.07
N SER A 127 11.87 -12.63 2.07
CA SER A 127 11.84 -11.15 2.02
C SER A 127 10.45 -10.59 1.71
N GLY A 128 9.61 -11.33 0.98
CA GLY A 128 8.29 -10.87 0.57
C GLY A 128 8.30 -9.77 -0.51
N ILE A 129 9.47 -9.41 -1.04
CA ILE A 129 9.59 -8.42 -2.12
C ILE A 129 8.74 -8.86 -3.32
N LEU A 130 7.95 -7.92 -3.84
CA LEU A 130 6.98 -8.17 -4.89
C LEU A 130 7.69 -8.51 -6.22
N MET A 131 7.33 -9.64 -6.82
CA MET A 131 7.59 -9.91 -8.22
C MET A 131 6.36 -9.45 -9.02
N THR A 132 6.55 -8.48 -9.92
CA THR A 132 5.45 -7.86 -10.66
C THR A 132 4.59 -8.90 -11.36
N GLU A 133 3.27 -8.72 -11.34
CA GLU A 133 2.37 -9.56 -12.15
C GLU A 133 2.71 -9.47 -13.65
N GLY A 134 3.34 -8.37 -14.07
CA GLY A 134 3.91 -8.27 -15.41
C GLY A 134 4.85 -9.43 -15.77
N CYS A 135 5.56 -10.03 -14.82
CA CYS A 135 6.37 -11.22 -15.10
C CYS A 135 5.52 -12.35 -15.71
N ARG A 136 4.32 -12.59 -15.16
CA ARG A 136 3.37 -13.59 -15.68
C ARG A 136 2.67 -13.10 -16.95
N GLY A 137 2.33 -11.80 -17.00
CA GLY A 137 1.70 -11.17 -18.16
C GLY A 137 2.56 -11.15 -19.42
N GLU A 138 3.89 -11.05 -19.27
CA GLU A 138 4.86 -11.07 -20.37
C GLU A 138 5.35 -12.49 -20.72
N GLY A 139 4.75 -13.54 -20.15
CA GLY A 139 5.03 -14.94 -20.50
C GLY A 139 5.80 -15.77 -19.46
N GLY A 140 6.02 -15.24 -18.26
CA GLY A 140 6.58 -15.99 -17.13
C GLY A 140 5.65 -17.10 -16.65
N ILE A 141 6.21 -18.26 -16.32
CA ILE A 141 5.45 -19.48 -15.99
C ILE A 141 5.73 -19.92 -14.55
N LEU A 142 4.69 -20.46 -13.90
CA LEU A 142 4.78 -21.11 -12.61
C LEU A 142 5.02 -22.62 -12.81
N VAL A 143 6.11 -23.12 -12.22
CA VAL A 143 6.44 -24.55 -12.20
C VAL A 143 6.62 -25.04 -10.77
N ASN A 144 6.32 -26.32 -10.53
CA ASN A 144 6.56 -26.96 -9.25
C ASN A 144 7.97 -27.56 -9.15
N LYS A 145 8.26 -28.29 -8.07
CA LYS A 145 9.57 -28.93 -7.82
C LYS A 145 10.03 -29.91 -8.92
N ASN A 146 9.12 -30.41 -9.76
CA ASN A 146 9.41 -31.34 -10.86
C ASN A 146 9.58 -30.62 -12.20
N GLY A 147 9.51 -29.28 -12.24
CA GLY A 147 9.48 -28.50 -13.47
C GLY A 147 8.12 -28.52 -14.20
N TYR A 148 7.07 -29.05 -13.56
CA TYR A 148 5.74 -29.19 -14.17
C TYR A 148 4.88 -27.93 -14.00
N ARG A 149 4.16 -27.55 -15.07
CA ARG A 149 3.25 -26.39 -15.15
C ARG A 149 1.89 -26.71 -14.54
N TYR A 150 1.81 -26.62 -13.21
CA TYR A 150 0.73 -27.20 -12.42
C TYR A 150 -0.64 -26.50 -12.53
N LEU A 151 -0.77 -25.31 -13.13
CA LEU A 151 -2.02 -24.54 -13.07
C LEU A 151 -3.19 -25.19 -13.82
N GLN A 152 -2.92 -26.00 -14.85
CA GLN A 152 -3.95 -26.72 -15.60
C GLN A 152 -4.74 -27.69 -14.71
N ASP A 153 -4.12 -28.25 -13.68
CA ASP A 153 -4.73 -29.17 -12.72
C ASP A 153 -5.86 -28.50 -11.91
N TYR A 154 -5.88 -27.17 -11.85
CA TYR A 154 -6.80 -26.39 -11.01
C TYR A 154 -7.90 -25.68 -11.82
N GLY A 155 -8.22 -26.19 -13.02
CA GLY A 155 -9.37 -25.75 -13.80
C GLY A 155 -9.12 -24.56 -14.73
N MET A 156 -7.86 -24.21 -15.00
CA MET A 156 -7.53 -23.19 -15.99
C MET A 156 -7.67 -23.74 -17.41
N GLY A 157 -7.82 -22.87 -18.41
CA GLY A 157 -7.80 -23.26 -19.82
C GLY A 157 -6.45 -23.82 -20.27
N PRO A 158 -6.32 -24.29 -21.52
CA PRO A 158 -5.14 -25.00 -22.01
C PRO A 158 -3.85 -24.19 -21.78
N GLU A 159 -2.75 -24.91 -21.58
CA GLU A 159 -1.44 -24.29 -21.42
C GLU A 159 -1.08 -23.40 -22.62
N THR A 160 -0.78 -22.14 -22.35
CA THR A 160 -0.20 -21.22 -23.33
C THR A 160 1.20 -21.69 -23.76
N PRO A 161 1.55 -21.72 -25.05
CA PRO A 161 2.91 -22.01 -25.49
C PRO A 161 3.94 -21.02 -24.91
N LEU A 162 5.17 -21.48 -24.74
CA LEU A 162 6.28 -20.63 -24.29
C LEU A 162 6.53 -19.51 -25.30
N GLY A 163 6.46 -18.25 -24.85
CA GLY A 163 6.73 -17.08 -25.68
C GLY A 163 5.54 -16.58 -26.50
N GLU A 164 4.34 -17.13 -26.31
CA GLU A 164 3.11 -16.70 -27.00
C GLU A 164 2.06 -16.16 -26.01
N PRO A 165 2.28 -14.99 -25.37
CA PRO A 165 1.42 -14.46 -24.30
C PRO A 165 -0.01 -14.07 -24.74
#